data_AF-A0A167VPR2-F1
#
_entry.id   AF-A0A167VPR2-F1
#
_cell.length_a   1.000
_cell.length_b   1.000
_cell.length_c   1.000
_cell.angle_alpha   90.00
_cell.angle_beta   90.00
_cell.angle_gamma   90.00
#
_symmetry.space_group_name_H-M   'P 1'
#
loop_
_entity.id
_entity.type
_entity.pdbx_description
1 polymer ?
#
loop_
_entity_poly.entity_id
_entity_poly.type
_entity_poly.pdbx_seq_one_letter_code
_entity_poly.pdbx_strand_id
1 'polypeptide(L)'
;MAFYPQALLLLLTRPCRFASKQIDPSQKLPHLRAMTQSYLSTMADVGVDSWIMHGTLLGWWWNQKIMPWDSDLDVQVSESALYFLAEHYNMTQHEFRLDDGTTRRFLLEINPNFVLRTKADVDNVIDARWIDMSSGLFIDITSVRKDYEARAKGDSGALMCKDWHRYQEDDLFPLRDSFFEGIPVKIPYAYTKLLVEEYGEKALTETHFEYHDFDYESKEWIPMNEEDRKKEEQAKKEAEEKKKQEEEKKKQEEEKKKQEEEQKKKQEEERKKQEEEKKKQDEQQKKSLQEEAKKAQQQGQPQPSPLSN
;
A
#
# COMPACT_ATOMS: atom_id res chain seq x y z
N MET A 1 0.95 -5.46 -17.15
CA MET A 1 -0.22 -5.26 -16.28
C MET A 1 0.23 -5.59 -14.87
N ALA A 2 0.55 -4.56 -14.09
CA ALA A 2 1.18 -4.71 -12.79
C ALA A 2 0.12 -5.07 -11.74
N PHE A 3 0.13 -6.32 -11.32
CA PHE A 3 -0.49 -6.76 -10.09
C PHE A 3 0.46 -6.43 -8.92
N TYR A 4 -0.08 -5.76 -7.90
CA TYR A 4 0.48 -5.41 -6.58
C TYR A 4 1.46 -4.21 -6.51
N PRO A 5 1.37 -3.39 -5.42
CA PRO A 5 1.09 -3.87 -4.08
C PRO A 5 -0.07 -3.18 -3.34
N GLN A 6 -1.11 -3.97 -3.08
CA GLN A 6 -1.94 -3.87 -1.88
C GLN A 6 -1.14 -4.40 -0.67
N ALA A 7 0.07 -3.87 -0.48
CA ALA A 7 0.98 -4.22 0.62
C ALA A 7 1.32 -3.01 1.50
N LEU A 8 0.46 -1.97 1.48
CA LEU A 8 0.62 -0.80 2.34
C LEU A 8 -0.68 -0.41 3.04
N LEU A 9 -1.40 -1.39 3.57
CA LEU A 9 -2.28 -1.20 4.73
C LEU A 9 -2.48 -2.53 5.49
N LEU A 10 -1.43 -3.35 5.59
CA LEU A 10 -1.46 -4.62 6.33
C LEU A 10 -0.58 -4.61 7.58
N LEU A 11 -0.16 -3.43 8.06
CA LEU A 11 0.79 -3.32 9.16
C LEU A 11 0.42 -2.20 10.12
N LEU A 12 -0.66 -2.37 10.89
CA LEU A 12 -0.72 -1.92 12.29
C LEU A 12 -1.77 -2.74 13.10
N THR A 13 -1.85 -4.06 12.92
CA THR A 13 -2.37 -4.93 13.98
C THR A 13 -1.31 -5.04 15.09
N ARG A 14 -0.95 -3.92 15.72
CA ARG A 14 -0.35 -4.00 17.05
C ARG A 14 -1.37 -4.75 17.92
N PRO A 15 -0.96 -5.70 18.78
CA PRO A 15 -1.86 -6.26 19.75
C PRO A 15 -2.52 -5.09 20.47
N CYS A 16 -3.84 -4.96 20.27
CA CYS A 16 -4.62 -3.94 20.94
C CYS A 16 -4.43 -4.15 22.46
N ARG A 17 -4.58 -3.08 23.25
CA ARG A 17 -4.45 -3.07 24.72
C ARG A 17 -5.15 -4.25 25.42
N PHE A 18 -6.15 -4.83 24.77
CA PHE A 18 -7.02 -5.87 25.29
C PHE A 18 -6.73 -7.30 24.78
N ALA A 19 -5.73 -7.52 23.92
CA ALA A 19 -5.37 -8.87 23.46
C ALA A 19 -3.87 -9.08 23.30
N SER A 20 -3.36 -10.16 23.89
CA SER A 20 -1.96 -10.58 23.80
C SER A 20 -1.72 -11.64 22.71
N LYS A 21 -2.79 -12.20 22.12
CA LYS A 21 -2.76 -13.22 21.08
C LYS A 21 -3.86 -12.95 20.06
N GLN A 22 -3.62 -13.32 18.80
CA GLN A 22 -4.66 -13.31 17.78
C GLN A 22 -5.75 -14.33 18.13
N ILE A 23 -7.01 -13.95 17.88
CA ILE A 23 -8.16 -14.84 18.05
C ILE A 23 -8.12 -15.96 17.00
N ASP A 24 -8.67 -17.12 17.35
CA ASP A 24 -8.87 -18.21 16.40
C ASP A 24 -9.72 -17.71 15.21
N PRO A 25 -9.31 -18.00 13.95
CA PRO A 25 -10.06 -17.57 12.77
C PRO A 25 -11.55 -17.96 12.81
N SER A 26 -11.89 -19.13 13.34
CA SER A 26 -13.28 -19.61 13.45
C SER A 26 -14.14 -18.76 14.39
N GLN A 27 -13.51 -18.06 15.34
CA GLN A 27 -14.19 -17.22 16.32
C GLN A 27 -14.21 -15.75 15.89
N LYS A 28 -13.52 -15.36 14.81
CA LYS A 28 -13.42 -13.97 14.39
C LYS A 28 -14.79 -13.40 13.98
N LEU A 29 -15.52 -14.10 13.11
CA LEU A 29 -16.77 -13.59 12.53
C LEU A 29 -17.83 -13.25 13.60
N PRO A 30 -18.12 -14.08 14.63
CA PRO A 30 -19.02 -13.69 15.72
C PRO A 30 -18.61 -12.40 16.44
N HIS A 31 -17.31 -12.15 16.62
CA HIS A 31 -16.82 -10.91 17.22
C HIS A 31 -17.02 -9.71 16.28
N LEU A 32 -16.68 -9.85 14.99
CA LEU A 32 -16.87 -8.78 14.01
C LEU A 32 -18.35 -8.40 13.90
N ARG A 33 -19.27 -9.38 13.81
CA ARG A 33 -20.72 -9.14 13.77
C ARG A 33 -21.21 -8.39 15.01
N ALA A 34 -20.81 -8.81 16.21
CA ALA A 34 -21.15 -8.12 17.44
C ALA A 34 -20.61 -6.68 17.50
N MET A 35 -19.39 -6.45 17.01
CA MET A 35 -18.82 -5.11 16.90
C MET A 35 -19.62 -4.23 15.94
N THR A 36 -19.94 -4.73 14.74
CA THR A 36 -20.76 -4.00 13.76
C THR A 36 -22.11 -3.60 14.35
N GLN A 37 -22.83 -4.56 14.94
CA GLN A 37 -24.15 -4.32 15.49
C GLN A 37 -24.11 -3.32 16.65
N SER A 38 -23.15 -3.48 17.57
CA SER A 38 -22.99 -2.57 18.72
C SER A 38 -22.58 -1.16 18.30
N TYR A 39 -21.64 -1.04 17.37
CA TYR A 39 -21.17 0.25 16.85
C TYR A 39 -22.29 1.01 16.14
N LEU A 40 -22.95 0.38 15.15
CA LEU A 40 -24.00 1.04 14.37
C LEU A 40 -25.19 1.44 15.24
N SER A 41 -25.61 0.57 16.18
CA SER A 41 -26.68 0.90 17.12
C SER A 41 -26.29 2.08 18.02
N THR A 42 -25.05 2.08 18.54
CA THR A 42 -24.56 3.18 19.39
C THR A 42 -24.49 4.50 18.62
N MET A 43 -23.96 4.51 17.40
CA MET A 43 -23.88 5.73 16.59
C MET A 43 -25.28 6.27 16.25
N ALA A 44 -26.25 5.40 15.98
CA ALA A 44 -27.64 5.77 15.78
C ALA A 44 -28.27 6.39 17.04
N ASP A 45 -28.07 5.78 18.21
CA ASP A 45 -28.59 6.30 19.49
C ASP A 45 -27.98 7.65 19.87
N VAL A 46 -26.68 7.83 19.56
CA VAL A 46 -25.94 9.08 19.80
C VAL A 46 -26.30 10.16 18.77
N GLY A 47 -26.89 9.79 17.62
CA GLY A 47 -27.25 10.72 16.54
C GLY A 47 -26.05 11.14 15.69
N VAL A 48 -25.03 10.29 15.58
CA VAL A 48 -23.85 10.51 14.73
C VAL A 48 -24.01 9.72 13.43
N ASP A 49 -24.04 10.44 12.31
CA ASP A 49 -23.95 9.82 11.00
C ASP A 49 -22.56 9.19 10.80
N SER A 50 -22.56 7.88 10.60
CA SER A 50 -21.40 7.06 10.26
C SER A 50 -21.76 6.15 9.10
N TRP A 51 -20.82 5.90 8.19
CA TRP A 51 -21.01 5.03 7.03
C TRP A 51 -19.86 4.05 6.86
N ILE A 52 -20.18 2.89 6.30
CA ILE A 52 -19.19 1.84 6.01
C ILE A 52 -18.39 2.18 4.74
N MET A 53 -17.11 1.84 4.74
CA MET A 53 -16.16 2.12 3.65
C MET A 53 -15.20 0.94 3.43
N HIS A 54 -14.33 1.05 2.43
CA HIS A 54 -13.25 0.09 2.16
C HIS A 54 -13.75 -1.37 2.10
N GLY A 55 -13.10 -2.29 2.81
CA GLY A 55 -13.43 -3.71 2.79
C GLY A 55 -14.84 -3.98 3.32
N THR A 56 -15.27 -3.24 4.34
CA THR A 56 -16.64 -3.35 4.88
C THR A 56 -17.69 -3.03 3.83
N LEU A 57 -17.47 -1.99 3.02
CA LEU A 57 -18.36 -1.61 1.93
C LEU A 57 -18.36 -2.66 0.79
N LEU A 58 -17.22 -3.31 0.56
CA LEU A 58 -17.13 -4.41 -0.42
C LEU A 58 -17.91 -5.64 0.04
N GLY A 59 -17.82 -6.03 1.32
CA GLY A 59 -18.67 -7.07 1.88
C GLY A 59 -20.15 -6.72 1.78
N TRP A 60 -20.49 -5.45 2.03
CA TRP A 60 -21.85 -4.95 1.84
C TRP A 60 -22.35 -5.14 0.40
N TRP A 61 -21.52 -4.84 -0.61
CA TRP A 61 -21.86 -4.96 -2.02
C TRP A 61 -22.27 -6.39 -2.42
N TRP A 62 -21.55 -7.40 -1.92
CA TRP A 62 -21.79 -8.80 -2.30
C TRP A 62 -23.06 -9.37 -1.70
N ASN A 63 -23.26 -9.21 -0.40
CA ASN A 63 -24.41 -9.81 0.28
C ASN A 63 -24.83 -9.12 1.59
N GLN A 64 -24.41 -7.88 1.81
CA GLN A 64 -24.72 -7.13 3.04
C GLN A 64 -24.18 -7.79 4.31
N LYS A 65 -23.12 -8.60 4.19
CA LYS A 65 -22.46 -9.30 5.30
C LYS A 65 -20.97 -9.06 5.27
N ILE A 66 -20.33 -9.34 6.40
CA ILE A 66 -18.88 -9.35 6.53
C ILE A 66 -18.32 -10.52 5.71
N MET A 67 -17.23 -10.31 4.97
CA MET A 67 -16.66 -11.37 4.17
C MET A 67 -15.95 -12.41 5.06
N PRO A 68 -15.95 -13.71 4.72
CA PRO A 68 -15.37 -14.75 5.58
C PRO A 68 -13.89 -14.56 5.92
N TRP A 69 -13.14 -13.88 5.05
CA TRP A 69 -11.69 -13.63 5.21
C TRP A 69 -11.37 -12.25 5.81
N ASP A 70 -12.37 -11.40 6.07
CA ASP A 70 -12.11 -10.06 6.61
C ASP A 70 -11.38 -10.12 7.97
N SER A 71 -10.43 -9.19 8.15
CA SER A 71 -9.63 -9.07 9.36
C SER A 71 -10.04 -7.93 10.29
N ASP A 72 -10.63 -6.92 9.69
CA ASP A 72 -10.89 -5.59 10.24
C ASP A 72 -12.14 -5.02 9.56
N LEU A 73 -12.65 -3.94 10.16
CA LEU A 73 -13.83 -3.24 9.69
C LEU A 73 -13.51 -1.76 9.67
N ASP A 74 -13.84 -1.11 8.56
CA ASP A 74 -13.66 0.32 8.37
C ASP A 74 -14.99 1.06 8.27
N VAL A 75 -15.05 2.19 8.97
CA VAL A 75 -16.14 3.15 8.91
C VAL A 75 -15.58 4.57 8.86
N GLN A 76 -16.39 5.48 8.36
CA GLN A 76 -16.07 6.89 8.30
C GLN A 76 -17.14 7.74 8.95
N VAL A 77 -16.69 8.87 9.50
CA VAL A 77 -17.53 9.92 10.09
C VAL A 77 -17.11 11.29 9.56
N SER A 78 -17.96 12.30 9.70
CA SER A 78 -17.53 13.68 9.45
C SER A 78 -16.53 14.16 10.51
N GLU A 79 -15.64 15.08 10.14
CA GLU A 79 -14.71 15.71 11.10
C GLU A 79 -15.44 16.32 12.31
N SER A 80 -16.57 16.99 12.10
CA SER A 80 -17.40 17.54 13.18
C SER A 80 -17.96 16.46 14.11
N ALA A 81 -18.40 15.32 13.58
CA ALA A 81 -18.88 14.20 14.39
C ALA A 81 -17.76 13.60 15.22
N LEU A 82 -16.54 13.50 14.66
CA LEU A 82 -15.39 13.01 15.42
C LEU A 82 -15.03 13.93 16.59
N TYR A 83 -15.06 15.25 16.40
CA TYR A 83 -14.88 16.21 17.51
C TYR A 83 -15.94 16.06 18.60
N PHE A 84 -17.20 15.88 18.21
CA PHE A 84 -18.30 15.62 19.16
C PHE A 84 -18.07 14.32 19.96
N LEU A 85 -17.68 13.24 19.28
CA LEU A 85 -17.33 11.97 19.95
C LEU A 85 -16.13 12.13 20.88
N ALA A 86 -15.13 12.92 20.49
CA ALA A 86 -13.94 13.18 21.31
C ALA A 86 -14.26 13.93 22.60
N GLU A 87 -15.17 14.90 22.54
CA GLU A 87 -15.55 15.71 23.69
C GLU A 87 -16.47 14.96 24.68
N HIS A 88 -17.39 14.13 24.16
CA HIS A 88 -18.46 13.56 24.98
C HIS A 88 -18.36 12.05 25.22
N TYR A 89 -17.70 11.30 24.33
CA TYR A 89 -17.74 9.83 24.31
C TYR A 89 -16.36 9.17 24.32
N ASN A 90 -15.26 9.93 24.30
CA ASN A 90 -13.93 9.32 24.35
C ASN A 90 -13.73 8.48 25.63
N MET A 91 -13.17 7.28 25.48
CA MET A 91 -12.94 6.30 26.54
C MET A 91 -14.20 5.78 27.24
N THR A 92 -15.38 5.95 26.63
CA THR A 92 -16.63 5.39 27.16
C THR A 92 -16.77 3.91 26.84
N GLN A 93 -17.38 3.16 27.76
CA GLN A 93 -17.65 1.73 27.60
C GLN A 93 -19.12 1.50 27.29
N HIS A 94 -19.38 0.62 26.34
CA HIS A 94 -20.72 0.28 25.88
C HIS A 94 -20.97 -1.22 26.04
N GLU A 95 -22.04 -1.55 26.76
CA GLU A 95 -22.49 -2.93 26.90
C GLU A 95 -23.50 -3.24 25.80
N PHE A 96 -23.29 -4.35 25.10
CA PHE A 96 -24.21 -4.84 24.08
C PHE A 96 -24.59 -6.27 24.39
N ARG A 97 -25.89 -6.55 24.41
CA ARG A 97 -26.43 -7.88 24.65
C ARG A 97 -26.74 -8.54 23.32
N LEU A 98 -26.13 -9.70 23.10
CA LEU A 98 -26.34 -10.54 21.92
C LEU A 98 -27.60 -11.40 22.05
N ASP A 99 -28.08 -11.89 20.92
CA ASP A 99 -29.29 -12.73 20.82
C ASP A 99 -29.17 -14.04 21.60
N ASP A 100 -27.95 -14.58 21.73
CA ASP A 100 -27.66 -15.77 22.53
C ASP A 100 -27.68 -15.52 24.06
N GLY A 101 -27.95 -14.28 24.46
CA GLY A 101 -28.02 -13.84 25.84
C GLY A 101 -26.67 -13.42 26.44
N THR A 102 -25.57 -13.54 25.71
CA THR A 102 -24.25 -13.08 26.15
C THR A 102 -24.13 -11.56 26.08
N THR A 103 -23.37 -10.96 26.98
CA THR A 103 -23.09 -9.53 26.98
C THR A 103 -21.62 -9.29 26.65
N ARG A 104 -21.37 -8.35 25.74
CA ARG A 104 -20.02 -7.91 25.35
C ARG A 104 -19.83 -6.44 25.71
N ARG A 105 -18.58 -6.07 25.94
CA ARG A 105 -18.18 -4.70 26.26
C ARG A 105 -17.27 -4.15 25.17
N PHE A 106 -17.59 -2.95 24.72
CA PHE A 106 -16.86 -2.24 23.70
C PHE A 106 -16.36 -0.91 24.26
N LEU A 107 -15.20 -0.47 23.79
CA LEU A 107 -14.60 0.81 24.15
C LEU A 107 -14.53 1.70 22.91
N LEU A 108 -15.05 2.92 23.00
CA LEU A 108 -14.74 3.96 22.03
C LEU A 108 -13.46 4.68 22.46
N GLU A 109 -12.39 4.55 21.68
CA GLU A 109 -11.10 5.22 21.92
C GLU A 109 -10.83 6.22 20.80
N ILE A 110 -10.64 7.49 21.14
CA ILE A 110 -10.23 8.54 20.20
C ILE A 110 -8.72 8.75 20.29
N ASN A 111 -8.02 8.66 19.15
CA ASN A 111 -6.60 8.92 19.07
C ASN A 111 -6.33 10.40 19.37
N PRO A 112 -5.50 10.78 20.36
CA PRO A 112 -5.19 12.18 20.65
C PRO A 112 -4.65 12.98 19.45
N ASN A 113 -4.04 12.31 18.47
CA ASN A 113 -3.52 12.92 17.25
C ASN A 113 -4.60 13.16 16.18
N PHE A 114 -5.89 12.90 16.46
CA PHE A 114 -6.98 13.09 15.51
C PHE A 114 -7.07 14.53 14.95
N VAL A 115 -6.63 15.51 15.75
CA VAL A 115 -6.56 16.94 15.39
C VAL A 115 -5.55 17.25 14.27
N LEU A 116 -4.54 16.40 14.07
CA LEU A 116 -3.50 16.61 13.07
C LEU A 116 -3.99 16.20 11.69
N ARG A 117 -4.28 17.17 10.82
CA ARG A 117 -4.79 16.90 9.45
C ARG A 117 -3.73 16.38 8.47
N THR A 118 -2.45 16.40 8.85
CA THR A 118 -1.33 16.07 7.96
C THR A 118 -1.26 14.57 7.69
N LYS A 119 -0.82 14.21 6.48
CA LYS A 119 -0.51 12.83 6.09
C LYS A 119 0.93 12.43 6.41
N ALA A 120 1.74 13.38 6.92
CA ALA A 120 3.14 13.12 7.26
C ALA A 120 3.31 12.20 8.48
N ASP A 121 2.31 12.15 9.36
CA ASP A 121 2.29 11.26 10.52
C ASP A 121 1.71 9.90 10.13
N VAL A 122 2.58 9.07 9.54
CA VAL A 122 2.22 7.73 9.05
C VAL A 122 1.88 6.75 10.18
N ASP A 123 2.25 7.06 11.42
CA ASP A 123 1.95 6.21 12.58
C ASP A 123 0.54 6.48 13.14
N ASN A 124 -0.11 7.59 12.75
CA ASN A 124 -1.41 8.03 13.28
C ASN A 124 -2.44 8.30 12.17
N VAL A 125 -2.56 7.36 11.23
CA VAL A 125 -3.53 7.45 10.13
C VAL A 125 -4.97 7.22 10.58
N ILE A 126 -5.19 6.46 11.67
CA ILE A 126 -6.52 6.18 12.23
C ILE A 126 -6.86 7.18 13.33
N ASP A 127 -8.06 7.76 13.24
CA ASP A 127 -8.53 8.82 14.12
C ASP A 127 -9.20 8.27 15.40
N ALA A 128 -9.90 7.14 15.32
CA ALA A 128 -10.57 6.52 16.44
C ALA A 128 -10.80 5.02 16.22
N ARG A 129 -11.10 4.29 17.30
CA ARG A 129 -11.40 2.86 17.26
C ARG A 129 -12.59 2.51 18.14
N TRP A 130 -13.42 1.61 17.65
CA TRP A 130 -14.41 0.88 18.44
C TRP A 130 -13.87 -0.51 18.75
N ILE A 131 -13.54 -0.79 20.00
CA ILE A 131 -12.72 -1.95 20.37
C ILE A 131 -13.56 -2.97 21.15
N ASP A 132 -13.60 -4.22 20.69
CA ASP A 132 -14.09 -5.35 21.49
C ASP A 132 -13.07 -5.65 22.60
N MET A 133 -13.44 -5.36 23.85
CA MET A 133 -12.55 -5.53 24.99
C MET A 133 -12.25 -7.00 25.33
N SER A 134 -13.02 -7.96 24.77
CA SER A 134 -12.82 -9.39 25.00
C SER A 134 -11.81 -10.03 24.05
N SER A 135 -11.74 -9.57 22.79
CA SER A 135 -10.86 -10.11 21.76
C SER A 135 -9.75 -9.16 21.31
N GLY A 136 -9.87 -7.87 21.62
CA GLY A 136 -8.98 -6.82 21.11
C GLY A 136 -9.15 -6.52 19.63
N LEU A 137 -10.16 -7.10 18.95
CA LEU A 137 -10.55 -6.67 17.60
C LEU A 137 -11.16 -5.27 17.65
N PHE A 138 -11.13 -4.56 16.53
CA PHE A 138 -11.62 -3.20 16.46
C PHE A 138 -12.21 -2.86 15.09
N ILE A 139 -13.06 -1.83 15.10
CA ILE A 139 -13.46 -1.08 13.90
C ILE A 139 -12.58 0.17 13.84
N ASP A 140 -11.89 0.38 12.73
CA ASP A 140 -11.15 1.62 12.46
C ASP A 140 -12.13 2.70 12.00
N ILE A 141 -12.07 3.86 12.67
CA ILE A 141 -12.92 5.02 12.40
C ILE A 141 -12.02 6.14 11.88
N THR A 142 -12.27 6.54 10.64
CA THR A 142 -11.52 7.62 9.98
C THR A 142 -12.44 8.80 9.70
N SER A 143 -11.96 10.03 9.95
CA SER A 143 -12.78 11.20 9.65
C SER A 143 -12.52 11.79 8.26
N VAL A 144 -13.62 11.96 7.52
CA VAL A 144 -13.66 12.70 6.28
C VAL A 144 -13.72 14.19 6.57
N ARG A 145 -12.82 14.94 5.92
CA ARG A 145 -12.67 16.39 6.10
C ARG A 145 -12.40 17.10 4.78
N LYS A 146 -12.62 18.42 4.76
CA LYS A 146 -12.31 19.26 3.59
C LYS A 146 -10.83 19.22 3.25
N ASP A 147 -10.50 18.99 1.98
CA ASP A 147 -9.14 19.19 1.49
C ASP A 147 -8.95 20.67 1.13
N TYR A 148 -8.46 21.46 2.09
CA TYR A 148 -8.27 22.90 1.88
C TYR A 148 -7.23 23.21 0.80
N GLU A 149 -6.22 22.36 0.60
CA GLU A 149 -5.19 22.58 -0.42
C GLU A 149 -5.74 22.37 -1.82
N ALA A 150 -6.53 21.31 -2.03
CA ALA A 150 -7.20 21.06 -3.29
C ALA A 150 -8.30 22.10 -3.57
N ARG A 151 -9.09 22.45 -2.56
CA ARG A 151 -10.11 23.51 -2.67
C ARG A 151 -9.51 24.87 -3.03
N ALA A 152 -8.36 25.23 -2.46
CA ALA A 152 -7.65 26.46 -2.80
C ALA A 152 -7.16 26.49 -4.27
N LYS A 153 -6.98 25.32 -4.90
CA LYS A 153 -6.61 25.17 -6.31
C LYS A 153 -7.82 25.10 -7.26
N GLY A 154 -9.03 25.28 -6.74
CA GLY A 154 -10.27 25.31 -7.51
C GLY A 154 -11.14 24.05 -7.40
N ASP A 155 -10.68 23.01 -6.71
CA ASP A 155 -11.44 21.78 -6.52
C ASP A 155 -12.39 21.91 -5.31
N SER A 156 -13.47 22.66 -5.50
CA SER A 156 -14.37 23.09 -4.40
C SER A 156 -15.02 21.95 -3.60
N GLY A 157 -15.19 20.77 -4.23
CA GLY A 157 -15.78 19.57 -3.64
C GLY A 157 -14.77 18.63 -2.99
N ALA A 158 -13.48 18.95 -3.00
CA ALA A 158 -12.44 18.03 -2.54
C ALA A 158 -12.55 17.71 -1.04
N LEU A 159 -12.54 16.42 -0.74
CA LEU A 159 -12.48 15.84 0.59
C LEU A 159 -11.23 14.95 0.71
N MET A 160 -10.79 14.75 1.94
CA MET A 160 -9.64 13.89 2.24
C MET A 160 -9.81 13.16 3.57
N CYS A 161 -9.06 12.08 3.71
CA CYS A 161 -8.79 11.35 4.95
C CYS A 161 -7.27 11.26 5.20
N LYS A 162 -6.87 10.94 6.43
CA LYS A 162 -5.45 10.85 6.82
C LYS A 162 -4.74 9.63 6.26
N ASP A 163 -5.50 8.57 6.02
CA ASP A 163 -5.12 7.32 5.35
C ASP A 163 -4.80 7.47 3.84
N TRP A 164 -4.56 8.71 3.40
CA TRP A 164 -4.27 9.09 2.02
C TRP A 164 -5.45 9.14 1.05
N HIS A 165 -6.63 8.66 1.42
CA HIS A 165 -7.81 8.72 0.55
C HIS A 165 -8.28 10.16 0.28
N ARG A 166 -8.86 10.34 -0.91
CA ARG A 166 -9.44 11.59 -1.41
C ARG A 166 -10.78 11.26 -2.05
N TYR A 167 -11.75 12.14 -1.86
CA TYR A 167 -13.11 11.97 -2.37
C TYR A 167 -13.62 13.30 -2.92
N GLN A 168 -14.65 13.25 -3.77
CA GLN A 168 -15.50 14.41 -4.02
C GLN A 168 -16.72 14.38 -3.10
N GLU A 169 -17.28 15.54 -2.77
CA GLU A 169 -18.52 15.63 -1.99
C GLU A 169 -19.65 14.78 -2.60
N ASP A 170 -19.80 14.80 -3.93
CA ASP A 170 -20.81 14.03 -4.66
C ASP A 170 -20.54 12.52 -4.68
N ASP A 171 -19.33 12.07 -4.34
CA ASP A 171 -19.03 10.65 -4.22
C ASP A 171 -19.63 10.06 -2.94
N LEU A 172 -19.69 10.86 -1.88
CA LEU A 172 -20.14 10.44 -0.55
C LEU A 172 -21.59 10.84 -0.30
N PHE A 173 -21.96 12.08 -0.60
CA PHE A 173 -23.22 12.68 -0.16
C PHE A 173 -24.24 12.85 -1.30
N PRO A 174 -25.55 12.77 -1.01
CA PRO A 174 -26.13 12.34 0.27
C PRO A 174 -25.88 10.85 0.53
N LEU A 175 -25.63 10.51 1.79
CA LEU A 175 -25.51 9.10 2.20
C LEU A 175 -26.82 8.36 1.92
N ARG A 176 -26.71 7.07 1.58
CA ARG A 176 -27.88 6.21 1.32
C ARG A 176 -28.14 5.29 2.51
N ASP A 177 -29.40 5.05 2.80
CA ASP A 177 -29.82 4.08 3.80
C ASP A 177 -29.78 2.65 3.23
N SER A 178 -29.27 1.72 4.04
CA SER A 178 -29.19 0.30 3.71
C SER A 178 -29.18 -0.54 5.00
N PHE A 179 -28.97 -1.84 4.86
CA PHE A 179 -28.68 -2.77 5.95
C PHE A 179 -27.30 -3.42 5.76
N PHE A 180 -26.65 -3.75 6.87
CA PHE A 180 -25.43 -4.54 6.93
C PHE A 180 -25.45 -5.37 8.22
N GLU A 181 -25.21 -6.68 8.11
CA GLU A 181 -25.35 -7.63 9.23
C GLU A 181 -26.73 -7.55 9.94
N GLY A 182 -27.77 -7.22 9.16
CA GLY A 182 -29.15 -7.09 9.64
C GLY A 182 -29.49 -5.79 10.38
N ILE A 183 -28.56 -4.86 10.52
CA ILE A 183 -28.76 -3.56 11.20
C ILE A 183 -28.76 -2.42 10.17
N PRO A 184 -29.56 -1.35 10.34
CA PRO A 184 -29.50 -0.17 9.50
C PRO A 184 -28.09 0.45 9.44
N VAL A 185 -27.66 0.85 8.25
CA VAL A 185 -26.36 1.45 8.00
C VAL A 185 -26.45 2.52 6.93
N LYS A 186 -25.53 3.49 6.94
CA LYS A 186 -25.33 4.43 5.84
C LYS A 186 -24.21 3.93 4.91
N ILE A 187 -24.36 4.19 3.62
CA ILE A 187 -23.34 3.94 2.59
C ILE A 187 -23.13 5.22 1.75
N PRO A 188 -21.96 5.41 1.10
CA PRO A 188 -21.71 6.56 0.24
C PRO A 188 -22.59 6.53 -1.02
N TYR A 189 -22.84 7.70 -1.61
CA TYR A 189 -23.70 7.83 -2.80
C TYR A 189 -23.16 7.07 -4.03
N ALA A 190 -21.87 7.21 -4.33
CA ALA A 190 -21.21 6.61 -5.48
C ALA A 190 -20.39 5.35 -5.11
N TYR A 191 -20.92 4.49 -4.24
CA TYR A 191 -20.21 3.31 -3.72
C TYR A 191 -19.52 2.44 -4.80
N THR A 192 -20.14 2.23 -5.98
CA THR A 192 -19.52 1.44 -7.05
C THR A 192 -18.25 2.10 -7.59
N LYS A 193 -18.27 3.42 -7.78
CA LYS A 193 -17.09 4.18 -8.22
C LYS A 193 -15.96 4.02 -7.20
N LEU A 194 -16.28 4.22 -5.92
CA LEU A 194 -15.31 4.15 -4.82
C LEU A 194 -14.68 2.75 -4.73
N LEU A 195 -15.49 1.69 -4.79
CA LEU A 195 -14.98 0.31 -4.75
C LEU A 195 -14.13 -0.04 -5.98
N VAL A 196 -14.50 0.43 -7.18
CA VAL A 196 -13.72 0.19 -8.40
C VAL A 196 -12.39 0.95 -8.36
N GLU A 197 -12.38 2.19 -7.85
CA GLU A 197 -11.16 2.97 -7.69
C GLU A 197 -10.18 2.31 -6.70
N GLU A 198 -10.70 1.67 -5.65
CA GLU A 198 -9.89 1.04 -4.60
C GLU A 198 -9.44 -0.39 -4.95
N TYR A 199 -10.36 -1.23 -5.43
CA TYR A 199 -10.12 -2.67 -5.62
C TYR A 199 -10.16 -3.13 -7.09
N GLY A 200 -10.52 -2.23 -8.01
CA GLY A 200 -10.70 -2.54 -9.43
C GLY A 200 -12.03 -3.21 -9.75
N GLU A 201 -12.40 -3.21 -11.03
CA GLU A 201 -13.69 -3.75 -11.51
C GLU A 201 -13.92 -5.22 -11.12
N LYS A 202 -12.84 -6.01 -11.10
CA LYS A 202 -12.91 -7.44 -10.77
C LYS A 202 -13.39 -7.70 -9.35
N ALA A 203 -13.13 -6.81 -8.39
CA ALA A 203 -13.58 -7.01 -7.02
C ALA A 203 -15.12 -7.07 -6.88
N LEU A 204 -15.84 -6.50 -7.86
CA LEU A 204 -17.29 -6.49 -7.89
C LEU A 204 -17.89 -7.66 -8.69
N THR A 205 -17.05 -8.45 -9.37
CA THR A 205 -17.51 -9.48 -10.33
C THR A 205 -16.86 -10.85 -10.15
N GLU A 206 -15.65 -10.92 -9.58
CA GLU A 206 -14.91 -12.16 -9.37
C GLU A 206 -15.59 -12.98 -8.27
N THR A 207 -16.10 -14.14 -8.64
CA THR A 207 -16.86 -15.01 -7.74
C THR A 207 -16.00 -16.06 -7.06
N HIS A 208 -14.68 -16.02 -7.24
CA HIS A 208 -13.74 -16.93 -6.62
C HIS A 208 -12.64 -16.13 -5.95
N PHE A 209 -12.58 -16.17 -4.62
CA PHE A 209 -11.59 -15.41 -3.85
C PHE A 209 -11.33 -16.06 -2.49
N GLU A 210 -10.08 -15.99 -2.00
CA GLU A 210 -9.67 -16.53 -0.69
C GLU A 210 -10.24 -17.93 -0.37
N TYR A 211 -10.20 -18.85 -1.35
CA TYR A 211 -10.70 -20.22 -1.24
C TYR A 211 -12.21 -20.34 -0.97
N HIS A 212 -12.97 -19.35 -1.42
CA HIS A 212 -14.42 -19.37 -1.41
C HIS A 212 -14.95 -19.10 -2.81
N ASP A 213 -16.10 -19.70 -3.11
CA ASP A 213 -16.88 -19.44 -4.30
C ASP A 213 -18.19 -18.75 -3.91
N PHE A 214 -18.54 -17.67 -4.59
CA PHE A 214 -19.80 -16.97 -4.38
C PHE A 214 -20.94 -17.72 -5.06
N ASP A 215 -21.87 -18.19 -4.24
CA ASP A 215 -23.09 -18.84 -4.73
C ASP A 215 -24.21 -17.81 -4.91
N TYR A 216 -24.67 -17.66 -6.15
CA TYR A 216 -25.72 -16.70 -6.52
C TYR A 216 -27.11 -17.08 -5.97
N GLU A 217 -27.35 -18.36 -5.68
CA GLU A 217 -28.66 -18.80 -5.15
C GLU A 217 -28.81 -18.41 -3.68
N SER A 218 -27.83 -18.77 -2.84
CA SER A 218 -27.81 -18.39 -1.42
C SER A 218 -27.35 -16.94 -1.18
N LYS A 219 -26.64 -16.34 -2.14
CA LYS A 219 -25.91 -15.07 -1.99
C LYS A 219 -24.87 -15.15 -0.88
N GLU A 220 -24.17 -16.27 -0.79
CA GLU A 220 -23.15 -16.51 0.22
C GLU A 220 -21.81 -16.90 -0.40
N TRP A 221 -20.74 -16.55 0.29
CA TRP A 221 -19.40 -17.03 0.00
C TRP A 221 -19.24 -18.40 0.65
N ILE A 222 -19.21 -19.45 -0.18
CA ILE A 222 -19.14 -20.84 0.27
C ILE A 222 -17.67 -21.27 0.27
N PRO A 223 -17.14 -21.79 1.40
CA PRO A 223 -15.77 -22.29 1.43
C PRO A 223 -15.62 -23.50 0.52
N MET A 224 -14.51 -23.55 -0.20
CA MET A 224 -14.15 -24.72 -0.99
C MET A 224 -13.96 -25.94 -0.10
N ASN A 225 -14.15 -27.13 -0.68
CA ASN A 225 -13.82 -28.36 0.01
C ASN A 225 -12.31 -28.43 0.30
N GLU A 226 -11.96 -29.22 1.32
CA GLU A 226 -10.58 -29.31 1.83
C GLU A 226 -9.58 -29.82 0.78
N GLU A 227 -10.01 -30.68 -0.14
CA GLU A 227 -9.15 -31.23 -1.18
C GLU A 227 -8.79 -30.17 -2.22
N ASP A 228 -9.78 -29.44 -2.70
CA ASP A 228 -9.59 -28.41 -3.72
C ASP A 228 -8.85 -27.20 -3.14
N ARG A 229 -9.13 -26.84 -1.87
CA ARG A 229 -8.33 -25.83 -1.15
C ARG A 229 -6.86 -26.22 -1.09
N LYS A 230 -6.54 -27.46 -0.71
CA LYS A 230 -5.15 -27.95 -0.65
C LYS A 230 -4.46 -27.93 -2.02
N LYS A 231 -5.17 -28.31 -3.09
CA LYS A 231 -4.64 -28.25 -4.46
C LYS A 231 -4.31 -26.82 -4.85
N GLU A 232 -5.20 -25.87 -4.57
CA GLU A 232 -4.99 -24.45 -4.87
C GLU A 232 -3.85 -23.85 -4.02
N GLU A 233 -3.80 -24.16 -2.72
CA GLU A 233 -2.70 -23.75 -1.82
C GLU A 233 -1.36 -24.25 -2.34
N GLN A 234 -1.29 -25.50 -2.79
CA GLN A 234 -0.07 -26.07 -3.38
C GLN A 234 0.29 -25.37 -4.70
N ALA A 235 -0.68 -25.17 -5.60
CA ALA A 235 -0.46 -24.47 -6.86
C ALA A 235 0.02 -23.02 -6.64
N LYS A 236 -0.54 -22.30 -5.67
CA LYS A 236 -0.10 -20.95 -5.26
C LYS A 236 1.34 -20.95 -4.76
N LYS A 237 1.71 -21.89 -3.89
CA LYS A 237 3.10 -22.04 -3.39
C LYS A 237 4.08 -22.30 -4.53
N GLU A 238 3.76 -23.24 -5.42
CA GLU A 238 4.58 -23.55 -6.59
C GLU A 238 4.72 -22.35 -7.55
N ALA A 239 3.66 -21.57 -7.74
CA ALA A 239 3.69 -20.35 -8.55
C ALA A 239 4.54 -19.24 -7.90
N GLU A 240 4.43 -19.05 -6.58
CA GLU A 240 5.22 -18.06 -5.84
C GLU A 240 6.71 -18.42 -5.86
N GLU A 241 7.06 -19.70 -5.67
CA GLU A 241 8.44 -20.18 -5.79
C GLU A 241 9.00 -19.95 -7.20
N LYS A 242 8.22 -20.26 -8.25
CA LYS A 242 8.62 -19.97 -9.64
C LYS A 242 8.86 -18.48 -9.86
N LYS A 243 8.00 -17.62 -9.33
CA LYS A 243 8.15 -16.16 -9.44
C LYS A 243 9.40 -15.66 -8.73
N LYS A 244 9.69 -16.17 -7.52
CA LYS A 244 10.93 -15.85 -6.79
C LYS A 244 12.17 -16.27 -7.56
N GLN A 245 12.18 -17.47 -8.13
CA GLN A 245 13.29 -17.96 -8.96
C GLN A 245 13.48 -17.11 -10.23
N GLU A 246 12.40 -16.65 -10.86
CA GLU A 246 12.46 -15.78 -12.04
C GLU A 246 12.99 -14.37 -11.69
N GLU A 247 12.53 -13.80 -10.56
CA GLU A 247 13.04 -12.51 -10.06
C GLU A 247 14.52 -12.59 -9.68
N GLU A 248 14.95 -13.69 -9.06
CA GLU A 248 16.36 -13.91 -8.72
C GLU A 248 17.24 -14.05 -9.98
N LYS A 249 16.77 -14.81 -10.98
CA LYS A 249 17.45 -14.90 -12.29
C LYS A 249 17.56 -13.54 -12.97
N LYS A 250 16.50 -12.73 -12.96
CA LYS A 250 16.53 -11.36 -13.52
C LYS A 250 17.54 -10.47 -12.80
N LYS A 251 17.62 -10.55 -11.46
CA LYS A 251 18.63 -9.81 -10.68
C LYS A 251 20.06 -10.25 -11.02
N GLN A 252 20.30 -11.56 -11.12
CA GLN A 252 21.62 -12.10 -11.50
C GLN A 252 22.02 -11.69 -12.92
N GLU A 253 21.09 -11.69 -13.87
CA GLU A 253 21.35 -11.19 -15.24
C GLU A 253 21.64 -9.69 -15.28
N GLU A 254 20.92 -8.88 -14.50
CA GLU A 254 21.15 -7.44 -14.42
C GLU A 254 22.52 -7.13 -13.78
N GLU A 255 22.89 -7.85 -12.73
CA GLU A 255 24.20 -7.72 -12.07
C GLU A 255 25.34 -8.12 -13.01
N LYS A 256 25.19 -9.24 -13.74
CA LYS A 256 26.16 -9.66 -14.75
C LYS A 256 26.33 -8.61 -15.85
N LYS A 257 25.24 -8.01 -16.35
CA LYS A 257 25.31 -6.92 -17.34
C LYS A 257 26.05 -5.69 -16.79
N LYS A 258 25.82 -5.31 -15.52
CA LYS A 258 26.55 -4.21 -14.86
C LYS A 258 28.05 -4.52 -14.76
N GLN A 259 28.41 -5.73 -14.36
CA GLN A 259 29.81 -6.16 -14.28
C GLN A 259 30.50 -6.17 -15.66
N GLU A 260 29.81 -6.65 -16.70
CA GLU A 260 30.32 -6.63 -18.08
C GLU A 260 30.51 -5.19 -18.60
N GLU A 261 29.59 -4.26 -18.28
CA GLU A 261 29.72 -2.85 -18.64
C GLU A 261 30.89 -2.17 -17.91
N GLU A 262 31.06 -2.47 -16.62
CA GLU A 262 32.18 -1.95 -15.82
C GLU A 262 33.54 -2.48 -16.32
N GLN A 263 33.62 -3.76 -16.68
CA GLN A 263 34.81 -4.35 -17.29
C GLN A 263 35.14 -3.70 -18.64
N LYS A 264 34.13 -3.45 -19.49
CA LYS A 264 34.33 -2.74 -20.76
C LYS A 264 34.86 -1.32 -20.55
N LYS A 265 34.32 -0.57 -19.56
CA LYS A 265 34.82 0.77 -19.21
C LYS A 265 36.27 0.73 -18.74
N LYS A 266 36.63 -0.22 -17.86
CA LYS A 266 38.02 -0.42 -17.40
C LYS A 266 38.98 -0.73 -18.55
N GLN A 267 38.60 -1.63 -19.46
CA GLN A 267 39.40 -1.97 -20.64
C GLN A 267 39.57 -0.77 -21.59
N GLU A 268 38.53 0.04 -21.76
CA GLU A 268 38.60 1.25 -22.58
C GLU A 268 39.53 2.31 -21.96
N GLU A 269 39.48 2.50 -20.64
CA GLU A 269 40.40 3.39 -19.92
C GLU A 269 41.86 2.93 -20.00
N GLU A 270 42.11 1.64 -19.82
CA GLU A 270 43.46 1.06 -19.98
C GLU A 270 43.99 1.26 -21.40
N ARG A 271 43.15 1.03 -22.42
CA ARG A 271 43.54 1.24 -23.82
C ARG A 271 43.89 2.71 -24.11
N LYS A 272 43.11 3.65 -23.56
CA LYS A 272 43.41 5.10 -23.66
C LYS A 272 44.74 5.45 -22.99
N LYS A 273 45.03 4.89 -21.81
CA LYS A 273 46.32 5.08 -21.13
C LYS A 273 47.50 4.55 -21.95
N GLN A 274 47.38 3.35 -22.50
CA GLN A 274 48.41 2.76 -23.35
C GLN A 274 48.64 3.57 -24.63
N GLU A 275 47.57 4.09 -25.26
CA GLU A 275 47.68 4.98 -26.42
C GLU A 275 48.39 6.30 -26.06
N GLU A 276 48.12 6.89 -24.88
CA GLU A 276 48.83 8.08 -24.40
C GLU A 276 50.31 7.81 -24.08
N GLU A 277 50.63 6.70 -23.41
CA GLU A 277 52.02 6.31 -23.13
C GLU A 277 52.80 6.08 -24.41
N LYS A 278 52.21 5.40 -25.38
CA LYS A 278 52.82 5.18 -26.69
C LYS A 278 53.09 6.50 -27.42
N LYS A 279 52.15 7.45 -27.40
CA LYS A 279 52.37 8.80 -27.95
C LYS A 279 53.53 9.52 -27.26
N LYS A 280 53.64 9.43 -25.93
CA LYS A 280 54.75 10.04 -25.17
C LYS A 280 56.10 9.41 -25.54
N GLN A 281 56.16 8.08 -25.67
CA GLN A 281 57.36 7.36 -26.10
C GLN A 281 57.76 7.74 -27.53
N ASP A 282 56.82 7.76 -28.47
CA ASP A 282 57.07 8.17 -29.87
C ASP A 282 57.59 9.61 -29.95
N GLU A 283 57.09 10.51 -29.10
CA GLU A 283 57.56 11.91 -29.02
C GLU A 283 58.96 12.02 -28.42
N GLN A 284 59.27 11.25 -27.36
CA GLN A 284 60.61 11.15 -26.79
C GLN A 284 61.62 10.60 -27.80
N GLN A 285 61.25 9.56 -28.54
CA GLN A 285 62.11 8.94 -29.55
C GLN A 285 62.36 9.88 -30.73
N LYS A 286 61.36 10.68 -31.13
CA LYS A 286 61.56 11.77 -32.10
C LYS A 286 62.52 12.85 -31.59
N LYS A 287 62.41 13.24 -30.32
CA LYS A 287 63.31 14.23 -29.71
C LYS A 287 64.75 13.71 -29.62
N SER A 288 64.96 12.45 -29.24
CA SER A 288 66.31 11.86 -29.20
C SER A 288 66.93 11.76 -30.59
N LEU A 289 66.16 11.35 -31.61
CA LEU A 289 66.62 11.32 -33.01
C LEU A 289 66.99 12.72 -33.53
N GLN A 290 66.24 13.75 -33.14
CA GLN A 290 66.56 15.15 -33.49
C GLN A 290 67.84 15.65 -32.77
N GLU A 291 68.06 15.26 -31.52
CA GLU A 291 69.29 15.57 -30.80
C GLU A 291 70.51 14.85 -31.40
N GLU A 292 70.38 13.58 -31.77
CA GLU A 292 71.43 12.84 -32.48
C GLU A 292 71.75 13.45 -33.85
N ALA A 293 70.72 13.83 -34.62
CA ALA A 293 70.90 14.51 -35.91
C ALA A 293 71.62 15.87 -35.75
N LYS A 294 71.31 16.64 -34.70
CA LYS A 294 72.00 17.90 -34.37
C LYS A 294 73.46 17.67 -33.96
N LYS A 295 73.74 16.61 -33.20
CA LYS A 295 75.13 16.22 -32.85
C LYS A 295 75.93 15.78 -34.08
N ALA A 296 75.32 15.05 -35.00
CA ALA A 296 75.94 14.64 -36.27
C ALA A 296 76.25 15.83 -37.20
N GLN A 297 75.39 16.85 -37.24
CA GLN A 297 75.62 18.07 -38.02
C GLN A 297 76.72 18.98 -37.45
N GLN A 298 76.99 18.94 -36.14
CA GLN A 298 78.10 19.69 -35.51
C GLN A 298 79.47 19.02 -35.70
N GLN A 299 79.53 17.72 -36.02
CA GLN A 299 80.79 17.00 -36.24
C GLN A 299 81.21 16.90 -37.72
N GLY A 300 80.39 17.41 -38.66
CA GLY A 300 80.62 17.27 -40.10
C GLY A 300 80.50 18.57 -40.89
N GLN A 301 81.38 19.55 -40.66
CA GLN A 301 81.61 20.64 -41.63
C GLN A 301 82.98 20.50 -42.29
N PRO A 302 83.07 20.02 -43.54
CA PRO A 302 84.15 20.37 -44.45
C PRO A 302 83.75 21.57 -45.32
N GLN A 303 84.69 22.50 -45.43
CA GLN A 303 84.66 23.69 -46.29
C GLN A 303 84.46 23.32 -47.77
N PRO A 304 83.64 24.09 -48.53
CA PRO A 304 83.28 23.75 -49.90
C PRO A 304 84.31 24.27 -50.92
N SER A 305 84.55 23.49 -51.97
CA SER A 305 85.21 23.97 -53.20
C SER A 305 84.21 23.87 -54.37
N PRO A 306 83.96 24.97 -55.10
CA PRO A 306 83.00 24.99 -56.21
C PRO A 306 83.64 24.57 -57.55
N LEU A 307 82.89 23.73 -58.29
CA LEU A 307 82.48 23.83 -59.72
C LEU A 307 83.46 24.55 -60.70
N SER A 308 83.76 24.08 -61.92
CA SER A 308 83.08 23.18 -62.85
C SER A 308 83.95 22.97 -64.11
N ASN A 309 83.56 21.95 -64.90
CA ASN A 309 83.89 21.60 -66.30
C ASN A 309 84.94 20.52 -66.53
#